data_AF-A0A1J5MEB6-F1
#
_entry.id   AF-A0A1J5MEB6-F1
#
_cell.length_a   1.000
_cell.length_b   1.000
_cell.length_c   1.000
_cell.angle_alpha   90.00
_cell.angle_beta   90.00
_cell.angle_gamma   90.00
#
_symmetry.space_group_name_H-M   'P 1'
#
loop_
_entity.id
_entity.type
_entity.pdbx_description
1 polymer ?
#
loop_
_entity_poly.entity_id
_entity_poly.type
_entity_poly.pdbx_seq_one_letter_code
_entity_poly.pdbx_strand_id
1 'polypeptide(L)' 'MIRLDANTGQLTLLVDDGELASRDNATPDLDASRIGMGRELFGAMRSQLSGAEQGACSLFAEG' A
#
# COMPACT_ATOMS: atom_id res chain seq x y z
N MET A 1 -2.12 11.37 15.42
CA MET A 1 -1.38 10.38 16.25
C MET A 1 -1.80 8.98 15.83
N ILE A 2 -0.93 7.98 15.90
CA ILE A 2 -1.27 6.57 15.57
C ILE A 2 -1.19 5.76 16.87
N ARG A 3 -2.13 4.82 17.07
CA ARG A 3 -2.16 3.89 18.21
C ARG A 3 -2.10 2.46 17.70
N LEU A 4 -1.19 1.67 18.27
CA LEU A 4 -1.14 0.22 18.14
C LEU A 4 -1.45 -0.39 19.50
N ASP A 5 -2.51 -1.20 19.58
CA ASP A 5 -2.82 -2.03 20.74
C ASP A 5 -2.57 -3.50 20.39
N ALA A 6 -1.48 -4.05 20.91
CA ALA A 6 -1.10 -5.44 20.66
C ALA A 6 -1.94 -6.46 21.45
N ASN A 7 -2.63 -6.05 22.52
CA ASN A 7 -3.50 -6.95 23.28
C ASN A 7 -4.81 -7.21 22.54
N THR A 8 -5.34 -6.19 21.87
CA THR A 8 -6.58 -6.31 21.07
C THR A 8 -6.32 -6.49 19.57
N GLY A 9 -5.07 -6.34 19.11
CA GLY A 9 -4.70 -6.41 17.69
C GLY A 9 -5.17 -5.21 16.86
N GLN A 10 -5.37 -4.04 17.48
CA GLN A 10 -5.92 -2.87 16.80
C GLN A 10 -4.82 -1.88 16.39
N LEU A 11 -4.87 -1.43 15.13
CA LEU A 11 -4.11 -0.28 14.63
C LEU A 11 -5.10 0.84 14.26
N THR A 12 -4.97 2.02 14.88
CA THR A 12 -5.91 3.13 14.69
C THR A 12 -5.19 4.44 14.45
N LEU A 13 -5.66 5.21 13.47
CA LEU A 13 -5.30 6.61 13.32
C LEU A 13 -6.22 7.45 14.20
N LEU A 14 -5.65 8.20 15.15
CA LEU A 14 -6.41 9.02 16.10
C LEU A 14 -6.72 10.39 15.49
N VAL A 15 -7.69 10.41 14.59
CA VAL A 15 -8.31 11.59 13.96
C VAL A 15 -9.79 11.30 13.76
N ASP A 16 -10.61 12.33 13.56
CA ASP A 16 -12.02 12.14 13.19
C ASP A 16 -12.14 11.62 11.74
N ASP A 17 -13.16 10.80 11.46
CA ASP A 17 -13.38 10.21 10.13
C ASP A 17 -13.68 11.29 9.08
N GLY A 18 -14.44 12.33 9.44
CA GLY A 18 -14.73 13.45 8.55
C GLY A 18 -13.49 14.30 8.28
N GLU A 19 -12.64 14.50 9.29
CA GLU A 19 -11.34 15.13 9.10
C GLU A 19 -10.48 14.29 8.14
N LEU A 20 -10.38 12.98 8.33
CA LEU A 20 -9.59 12.10 7.46
C LEU A 20 -10.10 12.11 6.02
N ALA A 21 -11.41 12.01 5.83
CA ALA A 21 -12.05 12.02 4.51
C ALA A 21 -11.86 13.35 3.76
N SER A 22 -11.64 14.46 4.48
CA SER A 22 -11.41 15.78 3.89
C SER A 22 -9.97 15.99 3.39
N ARG A 23 -9.04 15.09 3.72
CA ARG A 23 -7.63 15.24 3.34
C ARG A 23 -7.42 14.80 1.90
N ASP A 24 -6.64 15.59 1.17
CA ASP A 24 -6.11 15.15 -0.12
C ASP A 24 -5.07 14.04 0.09
N ASN A 25 -5.15 12.99 -0.74
CA ASN A 25 -4.17 11.91 -0.73
C ASN A 25 -2.83 12.42 -1.24
N ALA A 26 -1.77 12.20 -0.46
CA ALA A 26 -0.42 12.46 -0.91
C ALA A 26 -0.06 11.55 -2.09
N THR A 27 0.50 12.11 -3.16
CA THR A 27 0.99 11.34 -4.31
C THR A 27 2.51 11.26 -4.24
N PRO A 28 3.09 10.13 -3.82
CA PRO A 28 4.55 9.99 -3.74
C PRO A 28 5.17 9.86 -5.12
N ASP A 29 6.37 10.43 -5.29
CA ASP A 29 7.24 10.10 -6.41
C ASP A 29 7.88 8.71 -6.18
N LEU A 30 7.66 7.79 -7.13
CA LEU A 30 8.11 6.41 -7.08
C LEU A 30 9.07 6.06 -8.21
N ASP A 31 9.56 7.02 -8.98
CA ASP A 31 10.35 6.74 -10.18
C ASP A 31 11.67 6.02 -9.86
N ALA A 32 12.32 6.39 -8.75
CA ALA A 32 13.51 5.71 -8.26
C ALA A 32 13.28 4.21 -7.94
N SER A 33 12.05 3.84 -7.57
CA SER A 33 11.69 2.45 -7.27
C SER A 33 11.37 1.62 -8.53
N ARG A 34 11.21 2.26 -9.70
CA ARG A 34 10.80 1.59 -10.95
C ARG A 34 11.98 1.13 -11.81
N ILE A 35 13.10 1.86 -11.77
CA ILE A 35 14.25 1.69 -12.68
C ILE A 35 15.55 1.49 -11.91
N GLY A 36 16.47 0.69 -12.46
CA GLY A 36 17.82 0.47 -11.97
C GLY A 36 17.97 -0.89 -11.31
N MET A 37 19.17 -1.46 -11.38
CA MET A 37 19.48 -2.81 -10.87
C MET A 37 18.53 -3.90 -11.41
N GLY A 38 18.02 -3.74 -12.64
CA GLY A 38 17.10 -4.69 -13.28
C GLY A 38 15.65 -4.61 -12.81
N ARG A 39 15.26 -3.60 -12.01
CA ARG A 39 13.88 -3.44 -11.53
C ARG A 39 12.87 -3.24 -12.64
N GLU A 40 13.29 -2.67 -13.77
CA GLU A 40 12.49 -2.48 -14.97
C GLU A 40 11.91 -3.79 -15.51
N LEU A 41 12.59 -4.93 -15.33
CA LEU A 41 12.12 -6.26 -15.76
C LEU A 41 10.85 -6.72 -15.02
N PHE A 42 10.61 -6.18 -13.83
CA PHE A 42 9.51 -6.61 -12.94
C PHE A 42 8.33 -5.64 -12.96
N GLY A 43 8.29 -4.69 -13.90
CA GLY A 43 7.23 -3.68 -13.99
C GLY A 43 5.83 -4.30 -14.05
N ALA A 44 5.63 -5.27 -14.96
CA ALA A 44 4.35 -5.95 -15.12
C ALA A 44 3.95 -6.77 -13.88
N MET A 45 4.90 -7.42 -13.20
CA MET A 45 4.58 -8.17 -11.98
C MET A 45 4.13 -7.24 -10.86
N ARG A 46 4.82 -6.10 -10.67
CA ARG A 46 4.48 -5.11 -9.63
C ARG A 46 3.11 -4.47 -9.82
N SER A 47 2.67 -4.25 -11.06
CA SER A 47 1.34 -3.66 -11.32
C SER A 47 0.20 -4.66 -11.08
N GLN A 48 0.49 -5.96 -11.02
CA GLN A 48 -0.49 -7.04 -10.89
C GLN A 48 -0.50 -7.71 -9.52
N LEU A 49 0.26 -7.22 -8.54
CA LEU A 49 0.30 -7.80 -7.20
C LEU A 49 -1.07 -7.69 -6.52
N SER A 50 -1.61 -8.81 -6.04
CA SER A 50 -2.74 -8.82 -5.12
C SER A 50 -2.38 -8.19 -3.77
N GLY A 51 -3.38 -7.90 -2.93
CA GLY A 51 -3.13 -7.40 -1.58
C GLY A 51 -2.35 -8.40 -0.72
N ALA A 52 -1.68 -7.87 0.30
CA ALA A 52 -0.83 -8.68 1.19
C ALA A 52 -1.63 -9.78 1.92
N GLU A 53 -2.87 -9.49 2.30
CA GLU A 53 -3.79 -10.46 2.91
C GLU A 53 -4.22 -11.58 1.94
N GLN A 54 -4.10 -11.35 0.63
CA GLN A 54 -4.28 -12.35 -0.43
C GLN A 54 -2.95 -13.02 -0.87
N GLY A 55 -1.87 -12.82 -0.13
CA GLY A 55 -0.57 -13.46 -0.39
C GLY A 55 0.30 -12.79 -1.45
N ALA A 56 -0.01 -11.54 -1.86
CA ALA A 56 0.79 -10.76 -2.82
C ALA A 56 1.16 -11.54 -4.10
N CYS A 57 0.17 -12.16 -4.72
CA CYS A 57 0.34 -12.96 -5.92
C CYS A 57 0.26 -12.08 -7.17
N SER A 58 1.16 -12.30 -8.15
CA SER A 58 1.14 -11.62 -9.45
C SER A 58 0.70 -12.53 -10.61
N LEU A 59 0.29 -13.77 -10.32
CA LEU A 59 -0.04 -14.77 -11.35
C LEU A 59 -1.51 -14.72 -11.79
N PHE A 60 -2.38 -14.23 -10.92
CA PHE A 60 -3.83 -14.16 -11.16
C PHE A 60 -4.26 -12.71 -10.97
N ALA A 61 -4.90 -12.14 -11.98
CA ALA A 61 -5.52 -10.82 -11.84
C ALA A 61 -6.84 -10.98 -11.06
N GLU A 62 -7.05 -10.16 -10.03
CA GLU A 62 -8.38 -9.99 -9.47
C GLU A 62 -9.25 -9.25 -10.51
N GLY A 63 -10.44 -9.78 -10.80
CA GLY A 63 -11.37 -9.25 -11.81
C GLY A 63 -12.14 -8.02 -11.36
#